data_AF-A0A3N9MZ18-F1
#
_entry.id   AF-A0A3N9MZ18-F1
#
_cell.length_a   1.000
_cell.length_b   1.000
_cell.length_c   1.000
_cell.angle_alpha   90.00
_cell.angle_beta   90.00
_cell.angle_gamma   90.00
#
_symmetry.space_group_name_H-M   'P 1'
#
loop_
_entity.id
_entity.type
_entity.pdbx_description
1 polymer ?
#
loop_
_entity_poly.entity_id
_entity_poly.type
_entity_poly.pdbx_seq_one_letter_code
_entity_poly.pdbx_strand_id
1 'polypeptide(L)'
;MKRSVQFSFVFILILFVNSLVFAGEVHKVNFDSLNYREVFGSKPGTIPLTPIFNEDGVVAMVDSFLSDGQKYYKNCYVDSAYKTGVGDGHNMYIGSINMCFDLTSLKVSTTYLTLEFGGLKGHENLVVNNEWWEGEISEISYLELGACIVYINNYEEGLGNLTILGEEIHTVFIGGQDFWIDNLTAYEEIPEKLCVNFESQLLETTYGMKTHDPGDLAFYENIVPVRVDSFYWKEGGAFNYAEIQSTEGIFGIDNVIGMNNINLSFNSDEMPFTPTYISFEFLNMGGYDNLIVNGDKLIGDLFDMNGLSLGETDIYVCSIQTKPGIRGLVQIVGEVHSLKVGGQELLLDNICFYKEAPFAACNHLVDFESLDPDTSFGQAHNKPGDFIFEESDIAVVVEEFYSSPFGKPAFNIAYVEFAPSGTGVCQTMWLNNICLQFDLEKLDLTVQQVSFEFADYGGTENLRVNDGELYIGELTEAPYEIAPGVTCEIVLNGDSEETLTGIVILSGDISTLLVGGQEFFIDNVCVSGELTAIRNNNCNCNKPDRFILEQNYPNPFNPITTINYHIPSAGDVTIEIYNSIGEKIESFGFNHNTSGNKIFKYNGSHLASGVYFYRVITPNFSAVKRMLLVK
;
A
#
# COMPACT_ATOMS: atom_id res chain seq x y z
N MET A 1 39.59 -40.47 -15.21
CA MET A 1 38.31 -39.92 -15.71
C MET A 1 38.04 -38.63 -14.95
N LYS A 2 38.33 -37.49 -15.57
CA LYS A 2 37.86 -36.17 -15.11
C LYS A 2 36.46 -36.00 -15.71
N ARG A 3 35.46 -35.62 -14.91
CA ARG A 3 34.23 -35.03 -15.43
C ARG A 3 34.14 -33.60 -14.90
N SER A 4 33.89 -32.75 -15.87
CA SER A 4 33.92 -31.30 -15.89
C SER A 4 32.77 -30.69 -15.12
N VAL A 5 33.10 -29.59 -14.45
CA VAL A 5 32.18 -28.53 -14.02
C VAL A 5 31.43 -28.02 -15.25
N GLN A 6 30.10 -28.01 -15.19
CA GLN A 6 29.24 -27.28 -16.12
C GLN A 6 28.61 -26.15 -15.30
N PHE A 7 29.09 -24.93 -15.54
CA PHE A 7 28.37 -23.71 -15.19
C PHE A 7 27.12 -23.67 -16.06
N SER A 8 25.95 -23.69 -15.44
CA SER A 8 24.72 -23.27 -16.09
C SER A 8 24.40 -21.88 -15.58
N PHE A 9 24.49 -20.91 -16.48
CA PHE A 9 23.89 -19.59 -16.34
C PHE A 9 22.39 -19.78 -16.07
N VAL A 10 21.94 -19.41 -14.88
CA VAL A 10 20.52 -19.17 -14.62
C VAL A 10 20.29 -17.72 -14.99
N PHE A 11 19.51 -17.49 -16.04
CA PHE A 11 18.88 -16.21 -16.31
C PHE A 11 17.95 -15.95 -15.12
N ILE A 12 18.30 -14.96 -14.31
CA ILE A 12 17.42 -14.38 -13.32
C ILE A 12 16.47 -13.48 -14.12
N LEU A 13 15.27 -13.99 -14.40
CA LEU A 13 14.13 -13.15 -14.72
C LEU A 13 13.51 -12.80 -13.37
N ILE A 14 13.95 -11.69 -12.77
CA ILE A 14 13.25 -11.08 -11.63
C ILE A 14 11.91 -10.59 -12.18
N LEU A 15 10.83 -11.30 -11.81
CA LEU A 15 9.48 -10.75 -11.89
C LEU A 15 9.38 -9.71 -10.77
N PHE A 16 9.38 -8.44 -11.19
CA PHE A 16 9.21 -7.29 -10.31
C PHE A 16 7.82 -7.35 -9.66
N VAL A 17 7.77 -7.32 -8.33
CA VAL A 17 6.55 -6.97 -7.59
C VAL A 17 6.28 -5.48 -7.85
N ASN A 18 5.10 -5.18 -8.39
CA ASN A 18 4.68 -3.86 -8.85
C ASN A 18 4.83 -2.78 -7.76
N SER A 19 5.84 -1.91 -7.91
CA SER A 19 6.11 -0.80 -7.00
C SER A 19 5.48 0.54 -7.41
N LEU A 20 4.93 0.60 -8.62
CA LEU A 20 4.29 1.78 -9.22
C LEU A 20 3.03 1.34 -9.97
N VAL A 21 1.87 1.94 -9.62
CA VAL A 21 0.60 1.73 -10.32
C VAL A 21 0.21 3.04 -11.00
N PHE A 22 -0.02 2.98 -12.31
CA PHE A 22 -0.40 4.11 -13.15
C PHE A 22 -1.78 3.85 -13.75
N ALA A 23 -2.65 4.87 -13.79
CA ALA A 23 -3.97 4.75 -14.42
C ALA A 23 -3.98 5.17 -15.92
N GLY A 24 -2.85 5.68 -16.44
CA GLY A 24 -2.72 6.23 -17.81
C GLY A 24 -2.05 5.32 -18.85
N GLU A 25 -2.08 5.71 -20.13
CA GLU A 25 -1.32 5.01 -21.20
C GLU A 25 0.20 5.12 -20.94
N VAL A 26 0.94 4.09 -21.35
CA VAL A 26 2.40 3.98 -21.20
C VAL A 26 3.01 3.94 -22.58
N HIS A 27 3.94 4.86 -22.86
CA HIS A 27 4.62 4.97 -24.15
C HIS A 27 6.08 4.53 -24.06
N LYS A 28 6.53 3.63 -24.95
CA LYS A 28 7.88 3.03 -24.88
C LYS A 28 8.71 3.26 -26.15
N VAL A 29 10.00 3.54 -25.96
CA VAL A 29 11.02 3.59 -27.01
C VAL A 29 12.16 2.65 -26.61
N ASN A 30 12.41 1.60 -27.40
CA ASN A 30 13.39 0.57 -27.08
C ASN A 30 14.41 0.28 -28.20
N PHE A 31 14.41 1.07 -29.27
CA PHE A 31 15.39 1.04 -30.36
C PHE A 31 15.55 -0.30 -31.12
N ASP A 32 14.89 -1.38 -30.69
CA ASP A 32 14.96 -2.73 -31.25
C ASP A 32 14.47 -2.81 -32.70
N SER A 33 13.54 -1.93 -33.04
CA SER A 33 13.01 -1.78 -34.40
C SER A 33 14.02 -1.18 -35.39
N LEU A 34 15.12 -0.59 -34.91
CA LEU A 34 16.15 0.04 -35.73
C LEU A 34 17.22 -0.96 -36.19
N ASN A 35 17.94 -0.64 -37.26
CA ASN A 35 18.98 -1.54 -37.76
C ASN A 35 20.26 -1.41 -36.95
N TYR A 36 20.91 -2.54 -36.62
CA TYR A 36 22.25 -2.54 -36.03
C TYR A 36 23.24 -1.69 -36.85
N ARG A 37 23.98 -0.80 -36.17
CA ARG A 37 24.92 0.19 -36.72
C ARG A 37 24.29 1.28 -37.58
N GLU A 38 22.98 1.48 -37.50
CA GLU A 38 22.35 2.65 -38.09
C GLU A 38 22.87 3.93 -37.40
N VAL A 39 23.36 4.90 -38.19
CA VAL A 39 24.03 6.11 -37.70
C VAL A 39 23.15 7.35 -37.88
N PHE A 40 23.04 8.13 -36.82
CA PHE A 40 22.34 9.42 -36.76
C PHE A 40 23.32 10.55 -36.39
N GLY A 41 22.91 11.81 -36.59
CA GLY A 41 23.74 13.00 -36.33
C GLY A 41 24.74 13.33 -37.44
N SER A 42 25.86 12.60 -37.52
CA SER A 42 27.00 12.94 -38.40
C SER A 42 26.82 12.59 -39.87
N LYS A 43 25.64 12.15 -40.29
CA LYS A 43 25.34 11.82 -41.68
C LYS A 43 25.23 13.13 -42.49
N PRO A 44 25.90 13.25 -43.65
CA PRO A 44 25.76 14.44 -44.48
C PRO A 44 24.29 14.73 -44.81
N GLY A 45 23.79 15.88 -44.37
CA GLY A 45 22.40 16.31 -44.58
C GLY A 45 21.45 16.13 -43.39
N THR A 46 21.89 15.56 -42.26
CA THR A 46 21.10 15.58 -41.02
C THR A 46 21.08 17.00 -40.45
N ILE A 47 19.88 17.57 -40.34
CA ILE A 47 19.64 18.88 -39.76
C ILE A 47 19.27 18.65 -38.28
N PRO A 48 19.91 19.35 -37.31
CA PRO A 48 19.53 19.26 -35.90
C PRO A 48 18.02 19.49 -35.70
N LEU A 49 17.43 18.81 -34.73
CA LEU A 49 15.99 18.89 -34.42
C LEU A 49 15.07 18.52 -35.61
N THR A 50 15.54 17.63 -36.48
CA THR A 50 14.70 16.96 -37.47
C THR A 50 14.41 15.53 -37.00
N PRO A 51 13.14 15.06 -37.05
CA PRO A 51 12.79 13.70 -36.64
C PRO A 51 13.66 12.64 -37.31
N ILE A 52 14.25 11.76 -36.50
CA ILE A 52 15.06 10.63 -36.97
C ILE A 52 14.27 9.32 -36.95
N PHE A 53 13.39 9.13 -35.97
CA PHE A 53 12.39 8.07 -35.92
C PHE A 53 11.23 8.48 -34.97
N ASN A 54 10.14 7.72 -35.02
CA ASN A 54 9.02 7.84 -34.10
C ASN A 54 8.64 6.42 -33.67
N GLU A 55 8.63 6.18 -32.38
CA GLU A 55 8.24 4.91 -31.78
C GLU A 55 7.22 5.23 -30.68
N ASP A 56 6.07 4.55 -30.76
CA ASP A 56 4.95 4.72 -29.83
C ASP A 56 4.47 6.16 -29.60
N GLY A 57 4.57 7.00 -30.63
CA GLY A 57 4.16 8.41 -30.56
C GLY A 57 5.23 9.36 -30.03
N VAL A 58 6.35 8.84 -29.50
CA VAL A 58 7.52 9.62 -29.07
C VAL A 58 8.41 9.92 -30.27
N VAL A 59 8.62 11.20 -30.56
CA VAL A 59 9.44 11.63 -31.69
C VAL A 59 10.89 11.83 -31.24
N ALA A 60 11.80 11.01 -31.77
CA ALA A 60 13.22 11.13 -31.48
C ALA A 60 13.93 12.03 -32.50
N MET A 61 14.84 12.87 -32.00
CA MET A 61 15.63 13.85 -32.73
C MET A 61 17.06 13.88 -32.20
N VAL A 62 17.94 14.62 -32.87
CA VAL A 62 19.33 14.84 -32.42
C VAL A 62 19.68 16.33 -32.44
N ASP A 63 20.48 16.77 -31.47
CA ASP A 63 20.95 18.16 -31.35
C ASP A 63 22.40 18.26 -30.83
N SER A 64 22.97 19.47 -30.86
CA SER A 64 24.33 19.75 -30.39
C SER A 64 24.49 19.51 -28.89
N PHE A 65 25.52 18.74 -28.54
CA PHE A 65 26.01 18.53 -27.18
C PHE A 65 26.89 19.72 -26.76
N LEU A 66 26.68 20.27 -25.58
CA LEU A 66 27.52 21.32 -25.00
C LEU A 66 28.54 20.71 -24.03
N SER A 67 29.79 21.15 -24.08
CA SER A 67 30.77 20.84 -23.03
C SER A 67 31.84 21.92 -22.99
N ASP A 68 32.21 22.37 -21.80
CA ASP A 68 33.17 23.48 -21.58
C ASP A 68 32.83 24.76 -22.39
N GLY A 69 31.53 25.04 -22.56
CA GLY A 69 31.04 26.17 -23.34
C GLY A 69 31.21 26.05 -24.86
N GLN A 70 31.60 24.88 -25.38
CA GLN A 70 31.66 24.59 -26.82
C GLN A 70 30.58 23.59 -27.26
N LYS A 71 30.05 23.80 -28.47
CA LYS A 71 29.08 22.90 -29.09
C LYS A 71 29.76 21.83 -29.93
N TYR A 72 29.41 20.58 -29.68
CA TYR A 72 29.81 19.39 -30.42
C TYR A 72 28.59 18.75 -31.09
N TYR A 73 28.80 18.18 -32.27
CA TYR A 73 27.77 17.46 -33.01
C TYR A 73 28.44 16.32 -33.77
N LYS A 74 28.65 15.21 -33.06
CA LYS A 74 29.31 14.01 -33.59
C LYS A 74 28.28 12.95 -33.96
N ASN A 75 28.44 11.71 -33.51
CA ASN A 75 27.70 10.56 -34.00
C ASN A 75 26.90 9.94 -32.84
N CYS A 76 25.69 9.51 -33.13
CA CYS A 76 24.99 8.48 -32.35
C CYS A 76 24.63 7.32 -33.29
N TYR A 77 24.60 6.10 -32.78
CA TYR A 77 24.29 4.93 -33.59
C TYR A 77 23.73 3.78 -32.76
N VAL A 78 22.98 2.90 -33.41
CA VAL A 78 22.44 1.68 -32.80
C VAL A 78 23.55 0.63 -32.63
N ASP A 79 23.74 0.08 -31.44
CA ASP A 79 24.67 -1.02 -31.13
C ASP A 79 23.93 -2.15 -30.40
N SER A 80 24.56 -3.31 -30.23
CA SER A 80 23.94 -4.42 -29.50
C SER A 80 24.14 -4.30 -27.98
N ALA A 81 23.12 -4.61 -27.18
CA ALA A 81 23.14 -4.66 -25.71
C ALA A 81 24.30 -5.51 -25.13
N TYR A 82 24.74 -6.53 -25.87
CA TYR A 82 25.75 -7.51 -25.48
C TYR A 82 27.13 -6.96 -25.07
N LYS A 83 27.44 -5.69 -25.35
CA LYS A 83 28.73 -5.07 -25.04
C LYS A 83 28.73 -4.17 -23.82
N THR A 84 27.56 -3.77 -23.35
CA THR A 84 27.38 -2.65 -22.42
C THR A 84 26.71 -3.07 -21.12
N GLY A 85 25.86 -4.11 -21.15
CA GLY A 85 25.10 -4.55 -19.97
C GLY A 85 23.83 -3.75 -19.70
N VAL A 86 23.51 -2.75 -20.54
CA VAL A 86 22.26 -1.97 -20.48
C VAL A 86 21.21 -2.69 -21.31
N GLY A 87 20.04 -2.98 -20.72
CA GLY A 87 18.87 -3.57 -21.38
C GLY A 87 19.11 -4.84 -22.20
N ASP A 88 18.19 -5.13 -23.13
CA ASP A 88 18.24 -6.25 -24.07
C ASP A 88 18.12 -5.78 -25.53
N GLY A 89 18.52 -6.62 -26.50
CA GLY A 89 18.41 -6.25 -27.91
C GLY A 89 19.37 -5.14 -28.39
N HIS A 90 18.82 -4.00 -28.82
CA HIS A 90 19.53 -2.87 -29.40
C HIS A 90 19.54 -1.64 -28.50
N ASN A 91 20.71 -1.02 -28.35
CA ASN A 91 20.88 0.19 -27.55
C ASN A 91 21.32 1.34 -28.44
N MET A 92 21.05 2.57 -28.01
CA MET A 92 21.55 3.76 -28.67
C MET A 92 22.86 4.23 -28.03
N TYR A 93 23.97 4.17 -28.78
CA TYR A 93 25.22 4.84 -28.38
C TYR A 93 25.18 6.33 -28.74
N ILE A 94 25.63 7.15 -27.82
CA ILE A 94 25.72 8.60 -27.90
C ILE A 94 27.18 9.02 -27.62
N GLY A 95 27.81 9.68 -28.60
CA GLY A 95 29.18 10.18 -28.47
C GLY A 95 29.31 11.65 -28.83
N SER A 96 29.23 12.54 -27.85
CA SER A 96 29.24 14.01 -27.99
C SER A 96 28.13 14.56 -28.91
N ILE A 97 26.90 14.11 -28.70
CA ILE A 97 25.66 14.59 -29.32
C ILE A 97 24.51 14.46 -28.31
N ASN A 98 23.45 15.24 -28.42
CA ASN A 98 22.24 15.06 -27.62
C ASN A 98 21.21 14.27 -28.44
N MET A 99 20.60 13.26 -27.84
CA MET A 99 19.33 12.72 -28.29
C MET A 99 18.20 13.52 -27.64
N CYS A 100 17.19 13.88 -28.43
CA CYS A 100 16.03 14.64 -28.00
C CYS A 100 14.79 13.78 -28.18
N PHE A 101 13.97 13.69 -27.16
CA PHE A 101 12.66 13.04 -27.16
C PHE A 101 11.60 14.12 -27.03
N ASP A 102 10.77 14.24 -28.05
CA ASP A 102 9.61 15.12 -28.08
C ASP A 102 8.35 14.31 -27.79
N LEU A 103 7.71 14.69 -26.69
CA LEU A 103 6.52 14.04 -26.12
C LEU A 103 5.26 14.85 -26.42
N THR A 104 5.37 15.99 -27.09
CA THR A 104 4.24 16.91 -27.34
C THR A 104 3.18 16.34 -28.29
N SER A 105 3.49 15.25 -29.00
CA SER A 105 2.54 14.51 -29.84
C SER A 105 1.72 13.46 -29.11
N LEU A 106 2.02 13.19 -27.83
CA LEU A 106 1.21 12.32 -26.98
C LEU A 106 -0.13 12.99 -26.66
N LYS A 107 -1.18 12.20 -26.43
CA LYS A 107 -2.54 12.73 -26.26
C LYS A 107 -2.73 13.38 -24.90
N VAL A 108 -2.03 12.87 -23.90
CA VAL A 108 -2.02 13.36 -22.52
C VAL A 108 -0.60 13.82 -22.18
N SER A 109 -0.50 14.81 -21.30
CA SER A 109 0.78 15.35 -20.84
C SER A 109 1.55 14.28 -20.05
N THR A 110 2.79 13.99 -20.46
CA THR A 110 3.66 13.09 -19.68
C THR A 110 4.01 13.75 -18.35
N THR A 111 3.89 13.01 -17.25
CA THR A 111 4.22 13.51 -15.90
C THR A 111 5.38 12.74 -15.25
N TYR A 112 5.67 11.56 -15.77
CA TYR A 112 6.73 10.69 -15.31
C TYR A 112 7.44 10.05 -16.50
N LEU A 113 8.77 10.01 -16.46
CA LEU A 113 9.60 9.42 -17.50
C LEU A 113 10.77 8.68 -16.88
N THR A 114 11.04 7.47 -17.37
CA THR A 114 12.22 6.69 -17.04
C THR A 114 13.06 6.42 -18.28
N LEU A 115 14.37 6.31 -18.11
CA LEU A 115 15.31 6.01 -19.18
C LEU A 115 16.44 5.14 -18.64
N GLU A 116 16.60 3.96 -19.21
CA GLU A 116 17.73 3.10 -18.88
C GLU A 116 18.99 3.63 -19.57
N PHE A 117 20.11 3.66 -18.84
CA PHE A 117 21.37 4.10 -19.40
C PHE A 117 22.54 3.28 -18.89
N GLY A 118 23.66 3.41 -19.59
CA GLY A 118 24.93 2.98 -19.04
C GLY A 118 26.15 3.38 -19.83
N GLY A 119 27.31 3.02 -19.28
CA GLY A 119 28.61 3.47 -19.73
C GLY A 119 28.75 4.97 -19.52
N LEU A 120 29.44 5.35 -18.45
CA LEU A 120 29.69 6.76 -18.13
C LEU A 120 31.16 7.09 -18.32
N LYS A 121 31.42 8.09 -19.17
CA LYS A 121 32.70 8.81 -19.21
C LYS A 121 32.47 10.26 -19.61
N GLY A 122 32.98 11.16 -18.77
CA GLY A 122 32.95 12.59 -19.01
C GLY A 122 31.67 13.22 -18.46
N HIS A 123 31.35 14.42 -18.94
CA HIS A 123 30.15 15.13 -18.54
C HIS A 123 28.99 14.75 -19.48
N GLU A 124 27.82 14.58 -18.90
CA GLU A 124 26.54 14.45 -19.58
C GLU A 124 25.80 15.79 -19.61
N ASN A 125 24.92 15.95 -20.61
CA ASN A 125 23.94 17.01 -20.66
C ASN A 125 22.55 16.43 -20.44
N LEU A 126 21.77 17.10 -19.61
CA LEU A 126 20.35 16.85 -19.46
C LEU A 126 19.60 18.16 -19.70
N VAL A 127 18.55 18.11 -20.53
CA VAL A 127 17.62 19.23 -20.68
C VAL A 127 16.21 18.70 -20.53
N VAL A 128 15.44 19.30 -19.64
CA VAL A 128 14.02 18.98 -19.45
C VAL A 128 13.23 20.28 -19.60
N ASN A 129 12.29 20.32 -20.53
CA ASN A 129 11.45 21.50 -20.78
C ASN A 129 12.24 22.83 -20.97
N ASN A 130 13.42 22.76 -21.60
CA ASN A 130 14.38 23.86 -21.80
C ASN A 130 15.23 24.26 -20.58
N GLU A 131 15.04 23.62 -19.42
CA GLU A 131 15.92 23.79 -18.26
C GLU A 131 17.13 22.86 -18.40
N TRP A 132 18.33 23.42 -18.26
CA TRP A 132 19.58 22.77 -18.67
C TRP A 132 20.47 22.42 -17.47
N TRP A 133 21.07 21.25 -17.53
CA TRP A 133 22.06 20.76 -16.58
C TRP A 133 23.23 20.07 -17.31
N GLU A 134 24.44 20.22 -16.76
CA GLU A 134 25.67 19.53 -17.19
C GLU A 134 26.44 19.06 -15.96
N GLY A 135 26.93 17.82 -15.98
CA GLY A 135 27.71 17.23 -14.90
C GLY A 135 27.88 15.73 -15.10
N GLU A 136 28.33 15.03 -14.06
CA GLU A 136 28.39 13.57 -14.06
C GLU A 136 27.05 13.01 -13.59
N ILE A 137 26.32 12.31 -14.48
CA ILE A 137 24.94 11.89 -14.19
C ILE A 137 24.86 10.92 -13.00
N SER A 138 25.94 10.17 -12.75
CA SER A 138 26.10 9.28 -11.60
C SER A 138 26.10 9.99 -10.25
N GLU A 139 26.34 11.30 -10.22
CA GLU A 139 26.31 12.10 -8.99
C GLU A 139 24.90 12.66 -8.70
N ILE A 140 23.94 12.51 -9.61
CA ILE A 140 22.56 12.95 -9.41
C ILE A 140 21.86 11.98 -8.44
N SER A 141 21.91 12.31 -7.16
CA SER A 141 20.97 11.77 -6.17
C SER A 141 19.63 12.49 -6.25
N TYR A 142 19.63 13.82 -6.40
CA TYR A 142 18.45 14.65 -6.55
C TYR A 142 18.80 15.94 -7.27
N LEU A 143 18.02 16.30 -8.29
CA LEU A 143 18.20 17.52 -9.06
C LEU A 143 16.83 18.14 -9.37
N GLU A 144 16.59 19.34 -8.84
CA GLU A 144 15.52 20.20 -9.32
C GLU A 144 15.95 20.85 -10.63
N LEU A 145 15.18 20.61 -11.69
CA LEU A 145 15.39 21.16 -13.03
C LEU A 145 14.11 21.85 -13.48
N GLY A 146 13.95 23.10 -13.05
CA GLY A 146 12.71 23.87 -13.23
C GLY A 146 11.57 23.31 -12.37
N ALA A 147 10.46 22.96 -13.02
CA ALA A 147 9.30 22.31 -12.38
C ALA A 147 9.41 20.78 -12.37
N CYS A 148 10.55 20.23 -12.78
CA CYS A 148 10.81 18.81 -12.80
C CYS A 148 11.83 18.41 -11.74
N ILE A 149 11.69 17.20 -11.22
CA ILE A 149 12.64 16.54 -10.34
C ILE A 149 13.31 15.43 -11.14
N VAL A 150 14.64 15.35 -11.06
CA VAL A 150 15.46 14.33 -11.73
C VAL A 150 16.30 13.60 -10.71
N TYR A 151 16.38 12.28 -10.82
CA TYR A 151 17.25 11.45 -9.99
C TYR A 151 17.57 10.12 -10.67
N ILE A 152 18.59 9.42 -10.17
CA ILE A 152 19.04 8.12 -10.69
C ILE A 152 18.68 6.99 -9.73
N ASN A 153 18.09 5.94 -10.28
CA ASN A 153 17.76 4.69 -9.61
C ASN A 153 18.74 3.57 -10.00
N ASN A 154 18.98 2.64 -9.07
CA ASN A 154 19.72 1.38 -9.31
C ASN A 154 21.08 1.58 -9.99
N TYR A 155 21.82 2.62 -9.60
CA TYR A 155 23.12 2.91 -10.21
C TYR A 155 24.21 1.97 -9.69
N GLU A 156 24.66 1.04 -10.54
CA GLU A 156 25.73 0.09 -10.21
C GLU A 156 26.65 -0.13 -11.42
N GLU A 157 27.97 -0.10 -11.20
CA GLU A 157 29.00 -0.32 -12.22
C GLU A 157 28.85 0.51 -13.52
N GLY A 158 28.21 1.67 -13.45
CA GLY A 158 28.00 2.55 -14.60
C GLY A 158 26.74 2.26 -15.40
N LEU A 159 25.82 1.43 -14.88
CA LEU A 159 24.47 1.20 -15.36
C LEU A 159 23.50 1.88 -14.39
N GLY A 160 22.39 2.42 -14.87
CA GLY A 160 21.36 2.99 -14.00
C GLY A 160 20.11 3.43 -14.76
N ASN A 161 19.11 3.87 -14.02
CA ASN A 161 17.85 4.36 -14.57
C ASN A 161 17.68 5.82 -14.21
N LEU A 162 17.65 6.69 -15.22
CA LEU A 162 17.33 8.09 -15.03
C LEU A 162 15.83 8.26 -14.97
N THR A 163 15.36 8.98 -13.96
CA THR A 163 13.95 9.23 -13.74
C THR A 163 13.68 10.73 -13.68
N ILE A 164 12.61 11.17 -14.36
CA ILE A 164 12.14 12.55 -14.41
C ILE A 164 10.67 12.57 -13.98
N LEU A 165 10.34 13.44 -13.03
CA LEU A 165 9.00 13.72 -12.54
C LEU A 165 8.67 15.19 -12.79
N GLY A 166 7.44 15.51 -13.16
CA GLY A 166 6.97 16.90 -13.22
C GLY A 166 5.49 17.00 -13.60
N GLU A 167 4.91 18.20 -13.48
CA GLU A 167 3.50 18.43 -13.84
C GLU A 167 3.23 18.21 -15.34
N GLU A 168 4.19 18.58 -16.21
CA GLU A 168 4.16 18.28 -17.65
C GLU A 168 5.60 18.18 -18.18
N ILE A 169 5.94 17.08 -18.85
CA ILE A 169 7.22 16.82 -19.50
C ILE A 169 6.98 16.82 -21.01
N HIS A 170 7.48 17.84 -21.69
CA HIS A 170 7.27 18.06 -23.12
C HIS A 170 8.45 17.56 -23.95
N THR A 171 9.66 17.84 -23.49
CA THR A 171 10.89 17.54 -24.21
C THR A 171 12.00 17.15 -23.25
N VAL A 172 12.68 16.05 -23.56
CA VAL A 172 13.87 15.58 -22.82
C VAL A 172 15.05 15.47 -23.78
N PHE A 173 16.16 16.12 -23.44
CA PHE A 173 17.42 15.96 -24.14
C PHE A 173 18.40 15.26 -23.22
N ILE A 174 19.02 14.20 -23.71
CA ILE A 174 20.10 13.54 -23.00
C ILE A 174 21.28 13.34 -23.93
N GLY A 175 22.48 13.64 -23.45
CA GLY A 175 23.69 13.47 -24.23
C GLY A 175 24.89 13.20 -23.35
N GLY A 176 25.88 12.51 -23.90
CA GLY A 176 27.13 12.20 -23.22
C GLY A 176 28.27 11.98 -24.20
N GLN A 177 29.48 11.79 -23.69
CA GLN A 177 30.68 11.64 -24.54
C GLN A 177 30.96 10.18 -24.92
N ASP A 178 30.53 9.23 -24.10
CA ASP A 178 30.50 7.78 -24.35
C ASP A 178 29.36 7.18 -23.55
N PHE A 179 28.12 7.45 -23.97
CA PHE A 179 26.90 7.19 -23.20
C PHE A 179 25.96 6.27 -23.97
N TRP A 180 25.39 5.27 -23.32
CA TRP A 180 24.39 4.38 -23.93
C TRP A 180 23.05 4.62 -23.26
N ILE A 181 22.00 4.63 -24.07
CA ILE A 181 20.63 4.67 -23.58
C ILE A 181 19.83 3.53 -24.19
N ASP A 182 18.86 3.07 -23.43
CA ASP A 182 17.87 2.08 -23.80
C ASP A 182 16.50 2.45 -23.21
N ASN A 183 15.45 1.68 -23.50
CA ASN A 183 14.13 1.67 -22.88
C ASN A 183 13.71 2.99 -22.21
N LEU A 184 13.39 3.99 -23.03
CA LEU A 184 12.68 5.17 -22.54
C LEU A 184 11.22 4.82 -22.35
N THR A 185 10.67 5.06 -21.17
CA THR A 185 9.24 4.90 -20.89
C THR A 185 8.66 6.21 -20.38
N ALA A 186 7.64 6.72 -21.07
CA ALA A 186 6.89 7.92 -20.70
C ALA A 186 5.49 7.52 -20.22
N TYR A 187 5.07 8.10 -19.10
CA TYR A 187 3.81 7.79 -18.44
C TYR A 187 2.93 9.04 -18.41
N GLU A 188 1.66 8.86 -18.81
CA GLU A 188 0.69 9.95 -18.92
C GLU A 188 0.17 10.45 -17.57
N GLU A 189 0.34 9.69 -16.47
CA GLU A 189 -0.13 10.09 -15.14
C GLU A 189 0.90 9.85 -14.04
N ILE A 190 0.76 10.60 -12.95
CA ILE A 190 1.55 10.39 -11.72
C ILE A 190 1.08 9.06 -11.11
N PRO A 191 1.99 8.23 -10.57
CA PRO A 191 1.59 6.99 -9.90
C PRO A 191 0.55 7.28 -8.81
N GLU A 192 -0.49 6.45 -8.69
CA GLU A 192 -1.45 6.56 -7.59
C GLU A 192 -0.92 5.94 -6.29
N LYS A 193 0.11 5.09 -6.42
CA LYS A 193 0.74 4.31 -5.37
C LYS A 193 2.26 4.30 -5.56
N LEU A 194 3.00 4.52 -4.47
CA LEU A 194 4.46 4.39 -4.40
C LEU A 194 4.81 3.46 -3.25
N CYS A 195 5.67 2.47 -3.45
CA CYS A 195 6.12 1.58 -2.36
C CYS A 195 7.63 1.58 -2.15
N VAL A 196 8.02 1.27 -0.93
CA VAL A 196 9.37 0.93 -0.50
C VAL A 196 9.30 -0.50 0.06
N ASN A 197 9.81 -1.46 -0.71
CA ASN A 197 9.86 -2.89 -0.44
C ASN A 197 11.28 -3.43 -0.25
N PHE A 198 12.32 -2.59 -0.32
CA PHE A 198 13.71 -2.92 -0.05
C PHE A 198 14.36 -3.96 -0.99
N GLU A 199 13.63 -4.46 -2.00
CA GLU A 199 14.11 -5.54 -2.87
C GLU A 199 15.25 -5.11 -3.81
N SER A 200 15.28 -3.82 -4.15
CA SER A 200 16.37 -3.23 -4.93
C SER A 200 17.67 -3.08 -4.14
N GLN A 201 17.63 -3.26 -2.81
CA GLN A 201 18.75 -3.00 -1.94
C GLN A 201 19.63 -4.24 -1.76
N LEU A 202 20.95 -4.03 -1.69
CA LEU A 202 21.88 -5.14 -1.42
C LEU A 202 21.77 -5.61 0.03
N LEU A 203 21.72 -6.92 0.24
CA LEU A 203 21.77 -7.54 1.56
C LEU A 203 23.00 -7.08 2.37
N GLU A 204 22.84 -6.98 3.69
CA GLU A 204 23.83 -6.49 4.65
C GLU A 204 24.21 -5.00 4.49
N THR A 205 23.53 -4.26 3.62
CA THR A 205 23.72 -2.80 3.51
C THR A 205 23.25 -2.12 4.78
N THR A 206 24.09 -1.24 5.33
CA THR A 206 23.81 -0.55 6.61
C THR A 206 23.67 0.96 6.43
N TYR A 207 22.63 1.50 7.05
CA TYR A 207 22.30 2.92 7.10
C TYR A 207 22.33 3.45 8.54
N GLY A 208 22.49 4.76 8.71
CA GLY A 208 22.62 5.38 10.03
C GLY A 208 24.07 5.55 10.52
N MET A 209 24.31 5.31 11.81
CA MET A 209 25.56 5.60 12.51
C MET A 209 26.76 4.97 11.77
N LYS A 210 27.74 5.82 11.45
CA LYS A 210 28.98 5.61 10.66
C LYS A 210 28.90 6.05 9.20
N THR A 211 27.72 6.04 8.60
CA THR A 211 27.53 6.37 7.18
C THR A 211 26.68 7.62 6.96
N HIS A 212 25.84 8.00 7.94
CA HIS A 212 24.87 9.08 7.85
C HIS A 212 24.79 9.88 9.16
N ASP A 213 24.36 11.15 9.06
CA ASP A 213 23.82 11.96 10.15
C ASP A 213 22.27 11.94 10.13
N PRO A 214 21.58 12.25 11.25
CA PRO A 214 20.12 12.32 11.26
C PRO A 214 19.55 13.34 10.25
N GLY A 215 18.62 12.90 9.41
CA GLY A 215 18.01 13.66 8.32
C GLY A 215 18.64 13.40 6.95
N ASP A 216 19.80 12.73 6.90
CA ASP A 216 20.45 12.39 5.64
C ASP A 216 19.60 11.44 4.81
N LEU A 217 19.68 11.63 3.49
CA LEU A 217 19.16 10.69 2.51
C LEU A 217 19.99 9.41 2.58
N ALA A 218 19.31 8.28 2.80
CA ALA A 218 19.92 6.97 2.81
C ALA A 218 19.99 6.39 1.39
N PHE A 219 18.82 6.33 0.73
CA PHE A 219 18.67 5.85 -0.64
C PHE A 219 17.34 6.34 -1.23
N TYR A 220 17.19 6.16 -2.53
CA TYR A 220 15.90 6.22 -3.20
C TYR A 220 15.40 4.80 -3.41
N GLU A 221 14.10 4.64 -3.27
CA GLU A 221 13.43 3.46 -3.76
C GLU A 221 12.23 3.84 -4.61
N ASN A 222 12.28 3.42 -5.89
CA ASN A 222 11.42 3.93 -6.96
C ASN A 222 11.56 5.45 -7.12
N ILE A 223 10.74 6.20 -6.40
CA ILE A 223 10.75 7.67 -6.39
C ILE A 223 10.70 8.22 -4.96
N VAL A 224 10.61 7.34 -3.97
CA VAL A 224 10.44 7.68 -2.56
C VAL A 224 11.84 7.92 -1.97
N PRO A 225 12.16 9.14 -1.52
CA PRO A 225 13.38 9.38 -0.78
C PRO A 225 13.27 8.76 0.61
N VAL A 226 14.14 7.79 0.90
CA VAL A 226 14.23 7.15 2.21
C VAL A 226 15.35 7.84 2.99
N ARG A 227 14.99 8.58 4.03
CA ARG A 227 15.94 9.24 4.94
C ARG A 227 16.07 8.46 6.24
N VAL A 228 17.20 8.61 6.92
CA VAL A 228 17.40 8.05 8.27
C VAL A 228 17.38 9.17 9.31
N ASP A 229 16.71 8.95 10.44
CA ASP A 229 16.53 9.97 11.48
C ASP A 229 16.67 9.39 12.90
N SER A 230 16.84 10.30 13.86
CA SER A 230 16.92 10.01 15.29
C SER A 230 15.69 9.27 15.78
N PHE A 231 15.92 8.19 16.49
CA PHE A 231 14.95 7.46 17.29
C PHE A 231 14.67 8.19 18.61
N TYR A 232 13.42 8.18 19.08
CA TYR A 232 13.00 8.88 20.29
C TYR A 232 12.55 7.91 21.38
N TRP A 233 12.83 8.27 22.64
CA TRP A 233 12.21 7.65 23.81
C TRP A 233 11.15 8.58 24.39
N LYS A 234 10.45 8.13 25.44
CA LYS A 234 9.65 9.04 26.28
C LYS A 234 10.48 10.21 26.82
N GLU A 235 11.76 9.98 27.11
CA GLU A 235 12.72 11.00 27.52
C GLU A 235 14.06 10.80 26.78
N GLY A 236 14.32 11.62 25.76
CA GLY A 236 15.58 11.62 24.99
C GLY A 236 15.46 10.97 23.61
N GLY A 237 16.61 10.66 23.01
CA GLY A 237 16.69 10.00 21.71
C GLY A 237 18.02 9.30 21.49
N ALA A 238 18.07 8.45 20.47
CA ALA A 238 19.24 7.72 20.02
C ALA A 238 19.30 7.77 18.49
N PHE A 239 20.46 7.46 17.93
CA PHE A 239 20.61 7.28 16.49
C PHE A 239 21.63 6.19 16.30
N ASN A 240 21.22 5.05 15.78
CA ASN A 240 22.07 3.89 15.61
C ASN A 240 21.97 3.39 14.17
N TYR A 241 21.49 2.18 13.85
CA TYR A 241 21.56 1.69 12.47
C TYR A 241 20.28 1.02 11.99
N ALA A 242 20.11 1.02 10.68
CA ALA A 242 19.20 0.16 9.94
C ALA A 242 20.03 -0.73 8.99
N GLU A 243 19.57 -1.94 8.72
CA GLU A 243 20.28 -2.93 7.91
C GLU A 243 19.32 -3.71 7.00
N ILE A 244 19.67 -3.85 5.73
CA ILE A 244 18.94 -4.68 4.78
C ILE A 244 19.25 -6.15 5.07
N GLN A 245 18.23 -6.95 5.32
CA GLN A 245 18.36 -8.35 5.70
C GLN A 245 17.29 -9.21 5.03
N SER A 246 17.58 -10.50 4.86
CA SER A 246 16.59 -11.47 4.41
C SER A 246 15.97 -12.18 5.61
N THR A 247 14.67 -12.42 5.55
CA THR A 247 13.86 -12.99 6.64
C THR A 247 13.38 -14.41 6.39
N GLU A 248 13.86 -15.08 5.33
CA GLU A 248 13.46 -16.44 4.87
C GLU A 248 12.35 -17.10 5.72
N GLY A 249 11.08 -16.80 5.41
CA GLY A 249 9.91 -17.47 5.98
C GLY A 249 9.40 -16.97 7.34
N ILE A 250 9.86 -15.82 7.84
CA ILE A 250 9.42 -15.24 9.13
C ILE A 250 8.51 -14.01 8.94
N PHE A 251 8.83 -13.11 7.99
CA PHE A 251 8.16 -11.83 7.76
C PHE A 251 8.55 -11.27 6.38
N GLY A 252 7.61 -10.80 5.56
CA GLY A 252 7.88 -10.42 4.17
C GLY A 252 8.17 -11.62 3.25
N ILE A 253 8.03 -11.39 1.95
CA ILE A 253 8.55 -12.24 0.88
C ILE A 253 9.74 -11.47 0.31
N ASP A 254 10.95 -11.83 0.75
CA ASP A 254 12.27 -11.30 0.30
C ASP A 254 12.99 -10.33 1.28
N ASN A 255 13.58 -9.22 0.80
CA ASN A 255 14.45 -8.34 1.58
C ASN A 255 13.65 -7.37 2.45
N VAL A 256 14.05 -7.18 3.70
CA VAL A 256 13.42 -6.23 4.62
C VAL A 256 14.44 -5.32 5.27
N ILE A 257 13.99 -4.21 5.84
CA ILE A 257 14.87 -3.34 6.63
C ILE A 257 14.73 -3.62 8.13
N GLY A 258 15.80 -4.14 8.73
CA GLY A 258 15.93 -4.28 10.18
C GLY A 258 16.39 -2.98 10.82
N MET A 259 15.74 -2.56 11.90
CA MET A 259 15.97 -1.27 12.54
C MET A 259 16.31 -1.46 14.01
N ASN A 260 17.35 -0.74 14.47
CA ASN A 260 17.74 -0.72 15.86
C ASN A 260 18.09 0.69 16.33
N ASN A 261 17.18 1.32 17.09
CA ASN A 261 17.28 2.69 17.60
C ASN A 261 17.53 3.72 16.49
N ILE A 262 16.76 3.61 15.40
CA ILE A 262 16.75 4.56 14.28
C ILE A 262 15.32 4.70 13.76
N ASN A 263 15.01 5.79 13.05
CA ASN A 263 13.79 5.94 12.28
C ASN A 263 14.13 6.04 10.78
N LEU A 264 13.26 5.50 9.93
CA LEU A 264 13.13 5.96 8.56
C LEU A 264 12.26 7.20 8.55
N SER A 265 12.54 8.13 7.65
CA SER A 265 11.81 9.38 7.49
C SER A 265 11.46 9.59 6.04
N PHE A 266 10.22 10.00 5.82
CA PHE A 266 9.62 10.24 4.52
C PHE A 266 8.96 11.62 4.53
N ASN A 267 9.19 12.38 3.47
CA ASN A 267 8.68 13.74 3.30
C ASN A 267 7.89 13.82 1.99
N SER A 268 6.59 14.12 2.08
CA SER A 268 5.73 14.15 0.89
C SER A 268 6.07 15.31 -0.05
N ASP A 269 6.70 16.37 0.45
CA ASP A 269 7.13 17.51 -0.39
C ASP A 269 8.20 17.09 -1.40
N GLU A 270 8.87 15.97 -1.14
CA GLU A 270 9.87 15.35 -2.03
C GLU A 270 9.26 14.19 -2.85
N MET A 271 7.94 14.01 -2.81
CA MET A 271 7.15 13.02 -3.56
C MET A 271 6.21 13.75 -4.54
N PRO A 272 5.70 13.08 -5.59
CA PRO A 272 4.83 13.73 -6.57
C PRO A 272 3.40 13.97 -6.08
N PHE A 273 3.03 13.46 -4.90
CA PHE A 273 1.74 13.73 -4.26
C PHE A 273 1.88 13.69 -2.74
N THR A 274 0.95 14.36 -2.05
CA THR A 274 0.76 14.18 -0.61
C THR A 274 -0.14 12.96 -0.39
N PRO A 275 0.34 11.90 0.27
CA PRO A 275 -0.46 10.70 0.51
C PRO A 275 -1.59 10.99 1.49
N THR A 276 -2.76 10.41 1.22
CA THR A 276 -3.91 10.41 2.14
C THR A 276 -4.14 9.04 2.80
N TYR A 277 -3.38 8.04 2.35
CA TYR A 277 -3.36 6.72 2.92
C TYR A 277 -1.94 6.14 2.84
N ILE A 278 -1.44 5.60 3.94
CA ILE A 278 -0.15 4.90 4.00
C ILE A 278 -0.36 3.55 4.65
N SER A 279 0.25 2.50 4.11
CA SER A 279 0.33 1.18 4.74
C SER A 279 1.77 0.72 4.86
N PHE A 280 2.11 -0.03 5.90
CA PHE A 280 3.38 -0.76 5.95
C PHE A 280 3.29 -1.99 6.84
N GLU A 281 4.06 -3.02 6.46
CA GLU A 281 4.18 -4.24 7.24
C GLU A 281 5.26 -4.08 8.30
N PHE A 282 5.08 -4.76 9.44
CA PHE A 282 6.10 -4.79 10.49
C PHE A 282 6.25 -6.16 11.15
N LEU A 283 7.46 -6.45 11.64
CA LEU A 283 7.73 -7.48 12.65
C LEU A 283 8.50 -6.82 13.80
N ASN A 284 7.84 -6.68 14.95
CA ASN A 284 8.44 -6.22 16.20
C ASN A 284 8.92 -7.45 17.00
N MET A 285 10.24 -7.55 17.22
CA MET A 285 10.85 -8.61 18.03
C MET A 285 11.11 -8.19 19.49
N GLY A 286 10.88 -6.91 19.80
CA GLY A 286 10.97 -6.34 21.13
C GLY A 286 11.36 -4.86 21.14
N GLY A 287 11.15 -4.23 22.29
CA GLY A 287 11.52 -2.83 22.51
C GLY A 287 10.43 -1.85 22.10
N TYR A 288 10.76 -0.56 22.08
CA TYR A 288 9.85 0.50 21.68
C TYR A 288 9.93 0.80 20.19
N ASP A 289 8.80 1.15 19.61
CA ASP A 289 8.68 1.71 18.28
C ASP A 289 8.32 3.20 18.34
N ASN A 290 8.62 3.90 17.27
CA ASN A 290 8.19 5.25 16.99
C ASN A 290 7.24 5.22 15.80
N LEU A 291 6.12 5.90 15.95
CA LEU A 291 5.28 6.33 14.84
C LEU A 291 5.07 7.84 14.96
N ILE A 292 5.57 8.58 13.98
CA ILE A 292 5.53 10.03 13.97
C ILE A 292 4.87 10.47 12.67
N VAL A 293 3.72 11.11 12.77
CA VAL A 293 2.93 11.55 11.61
C VAL A 293 2.70 13.05 11.76
N ASN A 294 3.08 13.82 10.75
CA ASN A 294 2.98 15.29 10.72
C ASN A 294 3.56 16.00 11.97
N GLY A 295 4.54 15.37 12.62
CA GLY A 295 5.20 15.85 13.83
C GLY A 295 4.58 15.37 15.15
N ASP A 296 3.35 14.84 15.14
CA ASP A 296 2.74 14.21 16.31
C ASP A 296 3.30 12.80 16.50
N LYS A 297 3.56 12.40 17.75
CA LYS A 297 4.36 11.20 18.07
C LYS A 297 3.61 10.21 18.96
N LEU A 298 3.63 8.95 18.55
CA LEU A 298 3.38 7.79 19.41
C LEU A 298 4.69 7.04 19.62
N ILE A 299 5.03 6.82 20.89
CA ILE A 299 6.23 6.07 21.31
C ILE A 299 5.74 4.91 22.17
N GLY A 300 5.91 3.69 21.69
CA GLY A 300 5.23 2.51 22.20
C GLY A 300 5.40 1.34 21.25
N ASP A 301 4.82 0.20 21.57
CA ASP A 301 4.70 -0.88 20.62
C ASP A 301 3.69 -0.52 19.53
N LEU A 302 4.00 -0.75 18.23
CA LEU A 302 3.08 -0.41 17.13
C LEU A 302 1.70 -1.08 17.30
N PHE A 303 1.66 -2.34 17.74
CA PHE A 303 0.41 -3.07 17.92
C PHE A 303 -0.51 -2.51 19.01
N ASP A 304 0.00 -1.69 19.94
CA ASP A 304 -0.81 -1.00 20.95
C ASP A 304 -1.43 0.32 20.41
N MET A 305 -1.10 0.71 19.17
CA MET A 305 -1.52 1.98 18.58
C MET A 305 -2.83 1.90 17.77
N ASN A 306 -3.44 0.72 17.67
CA ASN A 306 -4.68 0.54 16.92
C ASN A 306 -5.82 1.43 17.44
N GLY A 307 -6.50 2.13 16.54
CA GLY A 307 -7.63 3.02 16.83
C GLY A 307 -7.23 4.34 17.52
N LEU A 308 -5.94 4.67 17.56
CA LEU A 308 -5.48 5.97 18.02
C LEU A 308 -5.45 6.98 16.87
N SER A 309 -5.54 8.27 17.18
CA SER A 309 -5.35 9.34 16.20
C SER A 309 -4.08 10.14 16.52
N LEU A 310 -3.34 10.50 15.47
CA LEU A 310 -2.22 11.43 15.49
C LEU A 310 -2.61 12.70 14.73
N GLY A 311 -3.00 13.74 15.45
CA GLY A 311 -3.52 14.96 14.83
C GLY A 311 -4.84 14.71 14.09
N GLU A 312 -4.83 14.91 12.77
CA GLU A 312 -5.96 14.64 11.86
C GLU A 312 -5.82 13.30 11.12
N THR A 313 -4.86 12.46 11.52
CA THR A 313 -4.66 11.12 10.95
C THR A 313 -5.12 10.04 11.92
N ASP A 314 -5.78 9.01 11.39
CA ASP A 314 -6.23 7.85 12.15
C ASP A 314 -5.30 6.66 11.89
N ILE A 315 -4.95 5.95 12.95
CA ILE A 315 -4.01 4.83 12.93
C ILE A 315 -4.79 3.54 13.17
N TYR A 316 -4.69 2.63 12.21
CA TYR A 316 -5.19 1.27 12.34
C TYR A 316 -3.99 0.36 12.38
N VAL A 317 -3.94 -0.50 13.39
CA VAL A 317 -2.87 -1.48 13.50
C VAL A 317 -3.50 -2.82 13.73
N CYS A 318 -3.16 -3.76 12.89
CA CYS A 318 -3.49 -5.12 13.15
C CYS A 318 -2.22 -5.96 13.27
N SER A 319 -2.23 -6.94 14.20
CA SER A 319 -1.06 -7.74 14.49
C SER A 319 -1.36 -9.13 15.06
N ILE A 320 -0.39 -10.04 14.92
CA ILE A 320 -0.40 -11.39 15.47
C ILE A 320 0.90 -11.68 16.21
N GLN A 321 0.77 -12.34 17.37
CA GLN A 321 1.90 -12.97 18.03
C GLN A 321 2.46 -14.13 17.18
N THR A 322 3.69 -13.98 16.71
CA THR A 322 4.49 -15.01 16.07
C THR A 322 5.66 -15.43 16.97
N LYS A 323 6.49 -16.34 16.47
CA LYS A 323 7.84 -16.55 16.99
C LYS A 323 8.80 -16.13 15.88
N PRO A 324 9.71 -15.16 16.10
CA PRO A 324 10.14 -14.66 17.41
C PRO A 324 9.40 -13.42 17.96
N GLY A 325 8.47 -12.79 17.24
CA GLY A 325 7.94 -11.47 17.59
C GLY A 325 6.43 -11.29 17.40
N ILE A 326 5.98 -10.05 17.22
CA ILE A 326 4.63 -9.71 16.79
C ILE A 326 4.74 -9.12 15.38
N ARG A 327 4.05 -9.70 14.41
CA ARG A 327 4.00 -9.14 13.04
C ARG A 327 2.64 -8.53 12.76
N GLY A 328 2.56 -7.58 11.84
CA GLY A 328 1.31 -6.92 11.52
C GLY A 328 1.40 -5.93 10.37
N LEU A 329 0.32 -5.21 10.14
CA LEU A 329 0.26 -4.04 9.25
C LEU A 329 -0.17 -2.82 10.05
N VAL A 330 0.45 -1.69 9.75
CA VAL A 330 -0.04 -0.37 10.14
C VAL A 330 -0.65 0.30 8.92
N GLN A 331 -1.84 0.89 9.10
CA GLN A 331 -2.49 1.78 8.15
C GLN A 331 -2.64 3.16 8.79
N ILE A 332 -2.40 4.20 8.00
CA ILE A 332 -2.52 5.59 8.39
C ILE A 332 -3.47 6.24 7.41
N VAL A 333 -4.59 6.77 7.90
CA VAL A 333 -5.63 7.40 7.11
C VAL A 333 -5.65 8.90 7.40
N GLY A 334 -5.60 9.73 6.37
CA GLY A 334 -5.55 11.19 6.44
C GLY A 334 -4.33 11.77 5.70
N GLU A 335 -4.30 13.07 5.44
CA GLU A 335 -3.17 13.72 4.76
C GLU A 335 -1.87 13.59 5.56
N VAL A 336 -0.84 12.97 4.99
CA VAL A 336 0.47 12.78 5.61
C VAL A 336 1.55 13.55 4.86
N HIS A 337 2.01 14.65 5.44
CA HIS A 337 3.13 15.45 4.94
C HIS A 337 4.49 14.90 5.37
N SER A 338 4.57 14.33 6.57
CA SER A 338 5.79 13.72 7.09
C SER A 338 5.49 12.45 7.86
N LEU A 339 6.19 11.37 7.53
CA LEU A 339 6.13 10.11 8.27
C LEU A 339 7.53 9.78 8.80
N LYS A 340 7.62 9.41 10.09
CA LYS A 340 8.80 8.71 10.62
C LYS A 340 8.36 7.46 11.35
N VAL A 341 8.97 6.34 11.02
CA VAL A 341 8.70 5.04 11.61
C VAL A 341 10.02 4.36 11.95
N GLY A 342 10.11 3.68 13.09
CA GLY A 342 11.31 2.95 13.46
C GLY A 342 11.22 2.29 14.82
N GLY A 343 12.23 1.48 15.18
CA GLY A 343 12.17 0.64 16.37
C GLY A 343 13.53 0.22 16.91
N GLN A 344 13.52 -0.54 18.00
CA GLN A 344 14.72 -1.15 18.59
C GLN A 344 15.09 -2.49 17.98
N GLU A 345 14.07 -3.31 17.69
CA GLU A 345 14.18 -4.62 17.07
C GLU A 345 12.99 -4.78 16.10
N LEU A 346 12.82 -3.78 15.23
CA LEU A 346 11.70 -3.66 14.31
C LEU A 346 12.18 -3.96 12.89
N LEU A 347 11.48 -4.85 12.21
CA LEU A 347 11.64 -5.05 10.77
C LEU A 347 10.46 -4.39 10.09
N LEU A 348 10.72 -3.68 9.00
CA LEU A 348 9.70 -3.07 8.15
C LEU A 348 9.81 -3.60 6.73
N ASP A 349 8.66 -3.69 6.08
CA ASP A 349 8.53 -4.05 4.68
C ASP A 349 7.30 -3.34 4.06
N ASN A 350 7.23 -3.29 2.73
CA ASN A 350 6.10 -2.83 1.94
C ASN A 350 5.48 -1.50 2.42
N ILE A 351 6.32 -0.48 2.61
CA ILE A 351 5.86 0.86 2.98
C ILE A 351 5.29 1.55 1.75
N CYS A 352 3.97 1.58 1.65
CA CYS A 352 3.24 2.09 0.49
C CYS A 352 2.49 3.38 0.80
N PHE A 353 2.67 4.37 -0.07
CA PHE A 353 2.05 5.69 -0.03
C PHE A 353 1.04 5.80 -1.16
N TYR A 354 -0.19 6.17 -0.83
CA TYR A 354 -1.29 6.25 -1.78
C TYR A 354 -1.81 7.69 -1.85
N LYS A 355 -1.97 8.18 -3.08
CA LYS A 355 -2.53 9.52 -3.34
C LYS A 355 -3.93 9.64 -2.76
N GLU A 356 -4.76 8.66 -3.05
CA GLU A 356 -6.08 8.44 -2.47
C GLU A 356 -6.14 7.02 -1.90
N ALA A 357 -6.93 6.81 -0.84
CA ALA A 357 -7.14 5.45 -0.35
C ALA A 357 -7.59 4.55 -1.52
N PRO A 358 -7.01 3.34 -1.69
CA PRO A 358 -7.30 2.47 -2.83
C PRO A 358 -8.75 1.95 -2.85
N PHE A 359 -9.53 2.31 -1.83
CA PHE A 359 -10.95 2.09 -1.71
C PHE A 359 -11.62 3.44 -1.42
N ALA A 360 -12.73 3.73 -2.10
CA ALA A 360 -13.58 4.86 -1.73
C ALA A 360 -13.86 4.79 -0.23
N ALA A 361 -13.79 5.91 0.49
CA ALA A 361 -13.93 5.95 1.96
C ALA A 361 -15.06 5.00 2.42
N CYS A 362 -14.67 3.84 2.97
CA CYS A 362 -15.61 2.75 3.22
C CYS A 362 -16.68 3.25 4.17
N ASN A 363 -17.94 3.22 3.73
CA ASN A 363 -19.05 3.53 4.63
C ASN A 363 -19.23 2.39 5.64
N HIS A 364 -19.04 1.15 5.18
CA HIS A 364 -19.04 -0.06 5.97
C HIS A 364 -17.89 -0.97 5.54
N LEU A 365 -17.25 -1.65 6.49
CA LEU A 365 -16.10 -2.54 6.23
C LEU A 365 -16.29 -3.85 6.99
N VAL A 366 -16.15 -4.97 6.29
CA VAL A 366 -15.98 -6.30 6.88
C VAL A 366 -14.54 -6.74 6.64
N ASP A 367 -13.71 -6.60 7.67
CA ASP A 367 -12.28 -6.94 7.69
C ASP A 367 -12.02 -8.21 8.52
N PHE A 368 -13.05 -8.84 9.07
CA PHE A 368 -12.98 -10.06 9.88
C PHE A 368 -12.18 -9.94 11.18
N GLU A 369 -11.68 -8.75 11.52
CA GLU A 369 -10.84 -8.48 12.70
C GLU A 369 -11.64 -8.56 14.02
N SER A 370 -12.97 -8.45 13.96
CA SER A 370 -13.81 -8.66 15.13
C SER A 370 -13.98 -10.13 15.53
N LEU A 371 -13.53 -11.07 14.70
CA LEU A 371 -13.64 -12.51 14.93
C LEU A 371 -12.37 -13.06 15.60
N ASP A 372 -12.53 -14.01 16.53
CA ASP A 372 -11.36 -14.67 17.12
C ASP A 372 -10.58 -15.46 16.02
N PRO A 373 -9.24 -15.41 15.99
CA PRO A 373 -8.45 -16.28 15.12
C PRO A 373 -8.84 -17.74 15.32
N ASP A 374 -8.80 -18.52 14.25
CA ASP A 374 -9.23 -19.91 14.21
C ASP A 374 -10.75 -20.15 14.32
N THR A 375 -11.57 -19.08 14.23
CA THR A 375 -13.02 -19.23 14.13
C THR A 375 -13.37 -19.92 12.82
N SER A 376 -14.19 -20.97 12.88
CA SER A 376 -14.63 -21.73 11.70
C SER A 376 -16.14 -21.74 11.55
N PHE A 377 -16.59 -21.69 10.31
CA PHE A 377 -17.98 -21.79 9.88
C PHE A 377 -18.12 -22.88 8.80
N GLY A 378 -19.35 -23.29 8.51
CA GLY A 378 -19.64 -24.28 7.48
C GLY A 378 -20.08 -25.62 8.05
N GLN A 379 -19.84 -26.72 7.35
CA GLN A 379 -20.48 -28.02 7.55
C GLN A 379 -20.45 -28.57 8.99
N ALA A 380 -19.39 -28.26 9.74
CA ALA A 380 -19.24 -28.71 11.12
C ALA A 380 -20.18 -27.97 12.10
N HIS A 381 -20.60 -26.76 11.76
CA HIS A 381 -21.25 -25.81 12.69
C HIS A 381 -22.58 -25.24 12.16
N ASN A 382 -22.77 -25.21 10.85
CA ASN A 382 -23.82 -24.48 10.16
C ASN A 382 -24.46 -25.31 9.03
N LYS A 383 -25.52 -24.76 8.46
CA LYS A 383 -26.15 -25.18 7.20
C LYS A 383 -26.24 -23.97 6.25
N PRO A 384 -26.35 -24.20 4.93
CA PRO A 384 -26.62 -23.11 3.99
C PRO A 384 -27.83 -22.26 4.42
N GLY A 385 -27.67 -20.94 4.38
CA GLY A 385 -28.62 -19.93 4.83
C GLY A 385 -28.50 -19.55 6.31
N ASP A 386 -27.62 -20.19 7.10
CA ASP A 386 -27.41 -19.81 8.50
C ASP A 386 -26.62 -18.49 8.59
N PHE A 387 -27.08 -17.58 9.45
CA PHE A 387 -26.34 -16.40 9.89
C PHE A 387 -25.12 -16.82 10.72
N ILE A 388 -23.96 -16.22 10.44
CA ILE A 388 -22.71 -16.53 11.14
C ILE A 388 -22.18 -15.39 11.99
N PHE A 389 -22.13 -14.16 11.47
CA PHE A 389 -21.74 -12.98 12.22
C PHE A 389 -22.27 -11.70 11.55
N GLU A 390 -22.17 -10.58 12.26
CA GLU A 390 -22.48 -9.24 11.76
C GLU A 390 -21.31 -8.32 12.10
N GLU A 391 -20.82 -7.60 11.10
CA GLU A 391 -19.70 -6.68 11.22
C GLU A 391 -20.01 -5.42 10.42
N SER A 392 -19.75 -4.25 11.00
CA SER A 392 -20.09 -2.95 10.41
C SER A 392 -21.54 -2.88 9.88
N ASP A 393 -22.52 -3.39 10.63
CA ASP A 393 -23.95 -3.47 10.28
C ASP A 393 -24.26 -4.35 9.04
N ILE A 394 -23.30 -5.13 8.54
CA ILE A 394 -23.46 -6.09 7.44
C ILE A 394 -23.59 -7.49 8.03
N ALA A 395 -24.74 -8.12 7.79
CA ALA A 395 -24.98 -9.50 8.21
C ALA A 395 -24.39 -10.47 7.18
N VAL A 396 -23.62 -11.45 7.66
CA VAL A 396 -22.99 -12.47 6.83
C VAL A 396 -23.65 -13.83 7.07
N VAL A 397 -24.02 -14.50 5.98
CA VAL A 397 -24.59 -15.86 5.99
C VAL A 397 -23.71 -16.81 5.19
N VAL A 398 -23.71 -18.09 5.55
CA VAL A 398 -23.01 -19.14 4.79
C VAL A 398 -23.92 -19.77 3.74
N GLU A 399 -23.39 -20.05 2.56
CA GLU A 399 -24.13 -20.58 1.41
C GLU A 399 -23.39 -21.74 0.72
N GLU A 400 -24.12 -22.46 -0.15
CA GLU A 400 -23.57 -23.53 -0.97
C GLU A 400 -22.60 -23.01 -2.04
N PHE A 401 -21.55 -23.80 -2.31
CA PHE A 401 -20.55 -23.56 -3.35
C PHE A 401 -20.77 -24.48 -4.56
N TYR A 402 -20.52 -23.98 -5.77
CA TYR A 402 -20.63 -24.74 -7.01
C TYR A 402 -19.31 -24.74 -7.78
N SER A 403 -18.69 -25.91 -7.93
CA SER A 403 -17.44 -26.06 -8.71
C SER A 403 -17.65 -26.14 -10.23
N SER A 404 -18.91 -26.18 -10.69
CA SER A 404 -19.27 -26.12 -12.11
C SER A 404 -20.75 -25.81 -12.27
N PRO A 405 -21.18 -25.21 -13.40
CA PRO A 405 -22.58 -24.83 -13.65
C PRO A 405 -23.60 -25.99 -13.60
N PHE A 406 -23.14 -27.23 -13.80
CA PHE A 406 -23.97 -28.43 -13.79
C PHE A 406 -23.65 -29.39 -12.63
N GLY A 407 -22.76 -28.97 -11.73
CA GLY A 407 -22.32 -29.75 -10.58
C GLY A 407 -23.36 -29.80 -9.47
N LYS A 408 -23.20 -30.76 -8.55
CA LYS A 408 -23.90 -30.68 -7.26
C LYS A 408 -23.20 -29.65 -6.37
N PRO A 409 -23.94 -28.90 -5.54
CA PRO A 409 -23.33 -28.00 -4.59
C PRO A 409 -22.48 -28.76 -3.57
N ALA A 410 -21.40 -28.11 -3.13
CA ALA A 410 -20.60 -28.47 -1.98
C ALA A 410 -20.84 -27.47 -0.84
N PHE A 411 -20.55 -27.89 0.37
CA PHE A 411 -20.62 -27.06 1.57
C PHE A 411 -19.65 -27.63 2.59
N ASN A 412 -18.52 -26.95 2.78
CA ASN A 412 -17.42 -27.46 3.58
C ASN A 412 -17.01 -26.49 4.69
N ILE A 413 -16.08 -25.57 4.48
CA ILE A 413 -15.54 -24.76 5.58
C ILE A 413 -15.16 -23.34 5.13
N ALA A 414 -15.50 -22.37 5.98
CA ALA A 414 -14.92 -21.03 6.00
C ALA A 414 -14.16 -20.87 7.33
N TYR A 415 -13.00 -20.24 7.31
CA TYR A 415 -12.13 -20.17 8.47
C TYR A 415 -11.41 -18.83 8.53
N VAL A 416 -11.43 -18.21 9.71
CA VAL A 416 -10.68 -16.99 9.95
C VAL A 416 -9.23 -17.37 10.26
N GLU A 417 -8.34 -16.99 9.36
CA GLU A 417 -6.90 -17.17 9.54
C GLU A 417 -6.14 -15.92 9.18
N PHE A 418 -4.81 -15.96 9.31
CA PHE A 418 -4.01 -14.81 8.95
C PHE A 418 -3.77 -14.75 7.45
N ALA A 419 -3.88 -13.56 6.89
CA ALA A 419 -3.58 -13.21 5.51
C ALA A 419 -2.32 -13.94 5.03
N PRO A 420 -2.44 -14.83 4.04
CA PRO A 420 -1.28 -15.17 3.24
C PRO A 420 -0.74 -13.91 2.55
N SER A 421 0.54 -13.95 2.19
CA SER A 421 1.20 -12.84 1.49
C SER A 421 0.36 -12.36 0.28
N GLY A 422 -0.04 -11.08 0.28
CA GLY A 422 -0.73 -10.43 -0.83
C GLY A 422 -2.26 -10.41 -0.80
N THR A 423 -2.92 -10.90 0.27
CA THR A 423 -4.41 -11.00 0.37
C THR A 423 -5.13 -9.91 1.13
N GLY A 424 -4.37 -8.94 1.60
CA GLY A 424 -4.79 -8.05 2.67
C GLY A 424 -3.92 -8.27 3.89
N VAL A 425 -4.38 -7.78 5.03
CA VAL A 425 -3.56 -7.72 6.24
C VAL A 425 -4.34 -8.20 7.43
N CYS A 426 -3.65 -8.92 8.30
CA CYS A 426 -4.25 -9.56 9.45
C CYS A 426 -5.20 -10.71 9.17
N GLN A 427 -6.47 -10.64 9.58
CA GLN A 427 -7.39 -11.77 9.60
C GLN A 427 -8.14 -11.79 8.29
N THR A 428 -7.88 -12.80 7.48
CA THR A 428 -8.63 -13.05 6.26
C THR A 428 -9.62 -14.16 6.48
N MET A 429 -10.62 -14.19 5.62
CA MET A 429 -11.53 -15.30 5.53
C MET A 429 -11.04 -16.27 4.45
N TRP A 430 -10.56 -17.44 4.87
CA TRP A 430 -10.28 -18.55 3.97
C TRP A 430 -11.55 -19.35 3.67
N LEU A 431 -11.79 -19.59 2.39
CA LEU A 431 -12.96 -20.26 1.86
C LEU A 431 -12.52 -21.50 1.11
N ASN A 432 -13.08 -22.65 1.46
CA ASN A 432 -12.82 -23.88 0.73
C ASN A 432 -14.09 -24.68 0.54
N ASN A 433 -14.64 -24.62 -0.68
CA ASN A 433 -15.91 -25.21 -1.07
C ASN A 433 -17.10 -24.68 -0.23
N ILE A 434 -17.16 -23.37 -0.05
CA ILE A 434 -18.23 -22.64 0.63
C ILE A 434 -18.37 -21.23 0.05
N CYS A 435 -19.55 -20.62 0.20
CA CYS A 435 -19.77 -19.22 -0.13
C CYS A 435 -20.19 -18.44 1.13
N LEU A 436 -19.84 -17.17 1.18
CA LEU A 436 -20.40 -16.18 2.10
C LEU A 436 -21.29 -15.22 1.33
N GLN A 437 -22.45 -14.90 1.89
CA GLN A 437 -23.32 -13.86 1.35
C GLN A 437 -23.45 -12.71 2.36
N PHE A 438 -23.16 -11.51 1.86
CA PHE A 438 -23.20 -10.23 2.56
C PHE A 438 -24.54 -9.54 2.25
N ASP A 439 -25.33 -9.27 3.28
CA ASP A 439 -26.61 -8.57 3.18
C ASP A 439 -26.39 -7.06 3.33
N LEU A 440 -26.56 -6.31 2.24
CA LEU A 440 -26.36 -4.86 2.18
C LEU A 440 -27.69 -4.10 2.13
N GLU A 441 -28.84 -4.77 2.01
CA GLU A 441 -30.16 -4.14 1.88
C GLU A 441 -30.56 -3.32 3.10
N LYS A 442 -30.03 -3.69 4.27
CA LYS A 442 -30.36 -3.06 5.56
C LYS A 442 -29.51 -1.85 5.88
N LEU A 443 -28.53 -1.53 5.04
CA LEU A 443 -27.70 -0.35 5.23
C LEU A 443 -28.52 0.91 4.98
N ASP A 444 -28.25 1.96 5.76
CA ASP A 444 -28.82 3.30 5.55
C ASP A 444 -28.10 4.01 4.36
N LEU A 445 -27.82 3.26 3.29
CA LEU A 445 -26.97 3.63 2.15
C LEU A 445 -27.58 3.14 0.84
N THR A 446 -27.50 3.96 -0.20
CA THR A 446 -27.59 3.49 -1.59
C THR A 446 -26.19 3.07 -1.99
N VAL A 447 -25.91 1.78 -1.87
CA VAL A 447 -24.61 1.20 -2.21
C VAL A 447 -24.37 1.40 -3.70
N GLN A 448 -23.27 2.05 -4.04
CA GLN A 448 -22.83 2.31 -5.42
C GLN A 448 -21.60 1.49 -5.78
N GLN A 449 -20.84 1.04 -4.79
CA GLN A 449 -19.66 0.23 -5.01
C GLN A 449 -19.41 -0.72 -3.84
N VAL A 450 -18.92 -1.91 -4.16
CA VAL A 450 -18.37 -2.88 -3.21
C VAL A 450 -17.01 -3.32 -3.72
N SER A 451 -15.99 -3.32 -2.87
CA SER A 451 -14.68 -3.88 -3.20
C SER A 451 -14.24 -4.88 -2.14
N PHE A 452 -13.41 -5.84 -2.52
CA PHE A 452 -12.75 -6.74 -1.58
C PHE A 452 -11.41 -7.24 -2.15
N GLU A 453 -10.48 -7.51 -1.25
CA GLU A 453 -9.16 -8.09 -1.56
C GLU A 453 -9.27 -9.61 -1.63
N PHE A 454 -8.43 -10.24 -2.45
CA PHE A 454 -8.40 -11.70 -2.57
C PHE A 454 -7.00 -12.28 -2.80
N ALA A 455 -6.82 -13.54 -2.38
CA ALA A 455 -5.92 -14.48 -3.08
C ALA A 455 -6.66 -15.72 -3.47
N ASP A 456 -6.27 -16.19 -4.64
CA ASP A 456 -6.64 -17.46 -5.18
C ASP A 456 -5.39 -18.35 -5.29
N TYR A 457 -5.42 -19.46 -4.56
CA TYR A 457 -4.41 -20.52 -4.61
C TYR A 457 -4.79 -21.65 -5.58
N GLY A 458 -5.86 -21.43 -6.34
CA GLY A 458 -6.34 -22.26 -7.43
C GLY A 458 -7.69 -22.87 -7.14
N GLY A 459 -8.47 -23.09 -8.20
CA GLY A 459 -9.71 -23.83 -8.11
C GLY A 459 -10.81 -23.20 -8.95
N THR A 460 -11.83 -22.67 -8.29
CA THR A 460 -12.98 -22.08 -8.97
C THR A 460 -13.68 -21.17 -7.97
N GLU A 461 -13.98 -19.94 -8.39
CA GLU A 461 -14.64 -18.96 -7.54
C GLU A 461 -16.11 -18.88 -7.89
N ASN A 462 -16.90 -18.45 -6.92
CA ASN A 462 -18.32 -18.19 -7.03
C ASN A 462 -18.54 -16.72 -6.72
N LEU A 463 -19.11 -15.99 -7.67
CA LEU A 463 -19.43 -14.58 -7.49
C LEU A 463 -20.85 -14.34 -7.96
N ARG A 464 -21.68 -13.72 -7.12
CA ARG A 464 -23.01 -13.26 -7.51
C ARG A 464 -23.32 -11.94 -6.85
N VAL A 465 -23.88 -11.04 -7.62
CA VAL A 465 -24.36 -9.75 -7.15
C VAL A 465 -25.87 -9.69 -7.33
N ASN A 466 -26.59 -9.27 -6.28
CA ASN A 466 -28.05 -9.19 -6.28
C ASN A 466 -28.70 -10.52 -6.69
N ASP A 467 -29.82 -10.44 -7.41
CA ASP A 467 -30.50 -11.57 -8.06
C ASP A 467 -29.87 -11.96 -9.42
N GLY A 468 -28.60 -11.59 -9.66
CA GLY A 468 -27.86 -11.94 -10.87
C GLY A 468 -27.58 -13.44 -11.02
N GLU A 469 -27.10 -13.84 -12.20
CA GLU A 469 -26.61 -15.21 -12.42
C GLU A 469 -25.36 -15.47 -11.58
N LEU A 470 -25.20 -16.70 -11.09
CA LEU A 470 -24.00 -17.10 -10.36
C LEU A 470 -22.85 -17.29 -11.36
N TYR A 471 -21.82 -16.46 -11.24
CA TYR A 471 -20.55 -16.70 -11.92
C TYR A 471 -19.81 -17.86 -11.25
N ILE A 472 -19.27 -18.76 -12.07
CA ILE A 472 -18.49 -19.93 -11.65
C ILE A 472 -17.29 -20.03 -12.58
N GLY A 473 -16.10 -19.70 -12.08
CA GLY A 473 -14.86 -19.70 -12.85
C GLY A 473 -13.76 -18.90 -12.17
N GLU A 474 -12.65 -18.74 -12.88
CA GLU A 474 -11.49 -17.95 -12.46
C GLU A 474 -11.84 -16.45 -12.46
N LEU A 475 -11.58 -15.70 -11.39
CA LEU A 475 -11.96 -14.28 -11.31
C LEU A 475 -11.41 -13.42 -12.46
N THR A 476 -10.23 -13.75 -13.01
CA THR A 476 -9.64 -13.04 -14.17
C THR A 476 -10.46 -13.19 -15.46
N GLU A 477 -11.34 -14.18 -15.53
CA GLU A 477 -12.27 -14.42 -16.63
C GLU A 477 -13.70 -13.92 -16.33
N ALA A 478 -13.91 -13.22 -15.20
CA ALA A 478 -15.21 -12.68 -14.85
C ALA A 478 -15.68 -11.66 -15.90
N PRO A 479 -16.96 -11.69 -16.31
CA PRO A 479 -17.47 -10.72 -17.27
C PRO A 479 -17.50 -9.31 -16.67
N TYR A 480 -17.15 -8.32 -17.49
CA TYR A 480 -17.17 -6.92 -17.08
C TYR A 480 -18.55 -6.46 -16.58
N GLU A 481 -19.67 -7.00 -17.10
CA GLU A 481 -21.00 -6.81 -16.53
C GLU A 481 -21.43 -8.10 -15.82
N ILE A 482 -21.31 -8.12 -14.49
CA ILE A 482 -21.53 -9.32 -13.66
C ILE A 482 -22.99 -9.51 -13.26
N ALA A 483 -23.74 -8.42 -13.17
CA ALA A 483 -25.18 -8.40 -12.95
C ALA A 483 -25.79 -7.21 -13.69
N PRO A 484 -27.11 -7.17 -13.94
CA PRO A 484 -27.73 -6.06 -14.67
C PRO A 484 -27.40 -4.70 -14.06
N GLY A 485 -26.62 -3.88 -14.79
CA GLY A 485 -26.21 -2.55 -14.32
C GLY A 485 -25.12 -2.53 -13.24
N VAL A 486 -24.46 -3.66 -12.98
CA VAL A 486 -23.29 -3.76 -12.09
C VAL A 486 -22.08 -4.22 -12.89
N THR A 487 -21.04 -3.38 -12.91
CA THR A 487 -19.76 -3.71 -13.54
C THR A 487 -18.81 -4.37 -12.55
N CYS A 488 -17.94 -5.25 -13.04
CA CYS A 488 -16.90 -5.94 -12.28
C CYS A 488 -15.55 -5.65 -12.92
N GLU A 489 -14.63 -5.13 -12.13
CA GLU A 489 -13.25 -4.88 -12.48
C GLU A 489 -12.33 -5.64 -11.53
N ILE A 490 -11.28 -6.25 -12.08
CA ILE A 490 -10.29 -7.01 -11.32
C ILE A 490 -8.95 -6.30 -11.46
N VAL A 491 -8.42 -5.81 -10.35
CA VAL A 491 -7.11 -5.16 -10.29
C VAL A 491 -6.13 -6.13 -9.65
N LEU A 492 -5.17 -6.63 -10.42
CA LEU A 492 -4.19 -7.61 -9.92
C LEU A 492 -3.01 -6.91 -9.24
N ASN A 493 -2.65 -7.40 -8.04
CA ASN A 493 -1.53 -6.88 -7.25
C ASN A 493 -0.21 -7.60 -7.54
N GLY A 494 -0.30 -8.84 -8.03
CA GLY A 494 0.84 -9.66 -8.46
C GLY A 494 0.36 -11.03 -8.92
N ASP A 495 1.01 -11.55 -9.97
CA ASP A 495 0.78 -12.90 -10.50
C ASP A 495 2.08 -13.70 -10.28
N SER A 496 2.01 -14.72 -9.44
CA SER A 496 3.05 -15.74 -9.35
C SER A 496 2.48 -17.03 -9.94
N GLU A 497 3.33 -17.90 -10.50
CA GLU A 497 2.88 -19.16 -11.13
C GLU A 497 2.01 -20.07 -10.22
N GLU A 498 1.94 -19.78 -8.90
CA GLU A 498 1.20 -20.56 -7.90
C GLU A 498 0.10 -19.78 -7.16
N THR A 499 -0.03 -18.46 -7.30
CA THR A 499 -1.01 -17.65 -6.54
C THR A 499 -1.37 -16.37 -7.27
N LEU A 500 -2.67 -16.12 -7.40
CA LEU A 500 -3.24 -14.90 -7.96
C LEU A 500 -3.75 -13.98 -6.84
N THR A 501 -3.32 -12.72 -6.80
CA THR A 501 -3.76 -11.76 -5.79
C THR A 501 -4.30 -10.48 -6.44
N GLY A 502 -5.29 -9.86 -5.81
CA GLY A 502 -5.85 -8.62 -6.34
C GLY A 502 -7.03 -8.08 -5.56
N ILE A 503 -7.74 -7.16 -6.20
CA ILE A 503 -8.95 -6.51 -5.71
C ILE A 503 -10.05 -6.73 -6.73
N VAL A 504 -11.21 -7.13 -6.24
CA VAL A 504 -12.46 -7.12 -7.01
C VAL A 504 -13.17 -5.80 -6.72
N ILE A 505 -13.56 -5.07 -7.76
CA ILE A 505 -14.31 -3.81 -7.66
C ILE A 505 -15.64 -3.98 -8.41
N LEU A 506 -16.74 -3.88 -7.67
CA LEU A 506 -18.10 -3.97 -8.18
C LEU A 506 -18.73 -2.58 -8.14
N SER A 507 -19.20 -2.06 -9.27
CA SER A 507 -19.80 -0.71 -9.35
C SER A 507 -21.20 -0.76 -9.95
N GLY A 508 -22.19 -0.21 -9.24
CA GLY A 508 -23.61 -0.21 -9.60
C GLY A 508 -24.52 -0.24 -8.37
N ASP A 509 -25.82 -0.45 -8.56
CA ASP A 509 -26.77 -0.62 -7.45
C ASP A 509 -26.62 -2.02 -6.85
N ILE A 510 -26.03 -2.12 -5.65
CA ILE A 510 -25.71 -3.41 -5.01
C ILE A 510 -26.50 -3.57 -3.71
N SER A 511 -27.13 -4.72 -3.53
CA SER A 511 -28.00 -5.06 -2.39
C SER A 511 -27.55 -6.34 -1.70
N THR A 512 -27.00 -7.28 -2.46
CA THR A 512 -26.36 -8.49 -1.91
C THR A 512 -25.11 -8.82 -2.71
N LEU A 513 -24.12 -9.37 -2.01
CA LEU A 513 -22.91 -9.93 -2.59
C LEU A 513 -22.74 -11.35 -2.08
N LEU A 514 -22.55 -12.32 -2.96
CA LEU A 514 -22.13 -13.68 -2.62
C LEU A 514 -20.75 -13.94 -3.23
N VAL A 515 -19.82 -14.38 -2.38
CA VAL A 515 -18.44 -14.70 -2.74
C VAL A 515 -18.06 -16.06 -2.15
N GLY A 516 -17.43 -16.93 -2.92
CA GLY A 516 -16.96 -18.23 -2.48
C GLY A 516 -15.87 -18.78 -3.37
N GLY A 517 -15.19 -19.83 -2.93
CA GLY A 517 -14.10 -20.41 -3.72
C GLY A 517 -13.54 -21.72 -3.15
N GLN A 518 -12.49 -22.20 -3.80
CA GLN A 518 -11.66 -23.31 -3.34
C GLN A 518 -10.29 -22.74 -3.03
N GLU A 519 -9.80 -22.92 -1.80
CA GLU A 519 -8.50 -22.37 -1.39
C GLU A 519 -8.41 -20.84 -1.61
N PHE A 520 -9.55 -20.16 -1.39
CA PHE A 520 -9.76 -18.77 -1.77
C PHE A 520 -9.85 -17.90 -0.53
N PHE A 521 -9.05 -16.85 -0.47
CA PHE A 521 -9.01 -15.90 0.62
C PHE A 521 -9.71 -14.63 0.21
N ILE A 522 -10.50 -14.07 1.12
CA ILE A 522 -11.03 -12.71 0.98
C ILE A 522 -10.73 -11.87 2.20
N ASP A 523 -10.57 -10.58 1.98
CA ASP A 523 -10.37 -9.57 3.00
C ASP A 523 -11.03 -8.25 2.61
N ASN A 524 -11.19 -7.36 3.59
CA ASN A 524 -11.54 -5.95 3.39
C ASN A 524 -12.76 -5.74 2.48
N VAL A 525 -13.88 -6.39 2.79
CA VAL A 525 -15.14 -6.18 2.06
C VAL A 525 -15.68 -4.79 2.39
N CYS A 526 -15.29 -3.83 1.57
CA CYS A 526 -15.59 -2.41 1.68
C CYS A 526 -16.85 -2.09 0.89
N VAL A 527 -17.79 -1.39 1.53
CA VAL A 527 -19.06 -0.98 0.93
C VAL A 527 -19.14 0.54 0.95
N SER A 528 -19.37 1.15 -0.21
CA SER A 528 -19.46 2.59 -0.39
C SER A 528 -20.69 3.01 -1.19
N GLY A 529 -21.19 4.22 -0.92
CA GLY A 529 -22.43 4.71 -1.51
C GLY A 529 -22.89 6.06 -0.95
N GLU A 530 -24.13 6.44 -1.28
CA GLU A 530 -24.75 7.68 -0.82
C GLU A 530 -25.77 7.41 0.30
N LEU A 531 -25.77 8.22 1.36
CA LEU A 531 -26.76 8.09 2.43
C LEU A 531 -28.19 8.30 1.90
N THR A 532 -29.09 7.35 2.16
CA THR A 532 -30.47 7.35 1.64
C THR A 532 -31.39 8.44 2.21
N ALA A 533 -30.92 9.22 3.18
CA ALA A 533 -31.66 10.35 3.73
C ALA A 533 -30.77 11.59 3.93
N ILE A 534 -31.22 12.73 3.39
CA ILE A 534 -30.74 14.06 3.80
C ILE A 534 -31.04 14.23 5.30
N ARG A 535 -30.09 13.88 6.17
CA ARG A 535 -29.96 14.61 7.42
C ARG A 535 -29.51 16.00 7.01
N ASN A 536 -30.38 16.99 7.22
CA ASN A 536 -30.15 18.41 6.94
C ASN A 536 -28.65 18.77 6.98
N ASN A 537 -28.12 19.22 5.84
CA ASN A 537 -26.78 19.73 5.65
C ASN A 537 -26.37 20.65 6.81
N ASN A 538 -25.60 20.08 7.74
CA ASN A 538 -24.70 20.77 8.65
C ASN A 538 -23.69 19.77 9.26
N CYS A 539 -23.27 18.79 8.46
CA CYS A 539 -22.17 17.90 8.82
C CYS A 539 -20.84 18.61 8.56
N ASN A 540 -20.28 19.14 9.65
CA ASN A 540 -18.84 19.26 9.81
C ASN A 540 -18.38 17.85 10.21
N CYS A 541 -17.73 17.15 9.29
CA CYS A 541 -17.40 15.71 9.32
C CYS A 541 -16.34 15.32 10.36
N ASN A 542 -16.50 15.73 11.63
CA ASN A 542 -15.52 15.43 12.68
C ASN A 542 -16.10 15.30 14.10
N LYS A 543 -17.34 14.80 14.29
CA LYS A 543 -17.87 14.38 15.61
C LYS A 543 -18.95 13.30 15.49
N PRO A 544 -18.91 12.21 16.28
CA PRO A 544 -20.08 11.34 16.42
C PRO A 544 -21.24 12.10 17.09
N ASP A 545 -22.34 12.29 16.38
CA ASP A 545 -23.55 12.96 16.89
C ASP A 545 -24.39 12.06 17.84
N ARG A 546 -23.98 10.80 18.07
CA ARG A 546 -24.71 9.81 18.88
C ARG A 546 -23.93 9.39 20.12
N PHE A 547 -24.61 9.13 21.23
CA PHE A 547 -24.02 8.53 22.43
C PHE A 547 -23.62 7.07 22.16
N ILE A 548 -22.37 6.71 22.46
CA ILE A 548 -21.83 5.34 22.25
C ILE A 548 -21.31 4.81 23.59
N LEU A 549 -21.60 3.55 23.90
CA LEU A 549 -21.02 2.82 25.03
C LEU A 549 -20.34 1.56 24.49
N GLU A 550 -19.01 1.52 24.52
CA GLU A 550 -18.22 0.39 24.05
C GLU A 550 -18.20 -0.74 25.07
N GLN A 551 -17.80 -1.93 24.63
CA GLN A 551 -17.57 -3.05 25.53
C GLN A 551 -16.34 -2.76 26.40
N ASN A 552 -16.37 -3.13 27.67
CA ASN A 552 -15.22 -2.89 28.54
C ASN A 552 -14.07 -3.79 28.08
N TYR A 553 -12.84 -3.27 28.07
CA TYR A 553 -11.65 -4.04 27.68
C TYR A 553 -10.55 -3.95 28.74
N PRO A 554 -9.95 -5.09 29.15
CA PRO A 554 -10.28 -6.47 28.76
C PRO A 554 -11.66 -6.92 29.30
N ASN A 555 -12.26 -7.96 28.71
CA ASN A 555 -13.46 -8.67 29.21
C ASN A 555 -13.45 -10.14 28.73
N PRO A 556 -13.13 -11.13 29.59
CA PRO A 556 -13.05 -11.04 31.05
C PRO A 556 -11.89 -10.17 31.54
N PHE A 557 -12.06 -9.49 32.68
CA PHE A 557 -11.03 -8.63 33.27
C PHE A 557 -10.49 -9.17 34.59
N ASN A 558 -9.23 -8.87 34.90
CA ASN A 558 -8.57 -9.21 36.18
C ASN A 558 -7.53 -8.17 36.63
N PRO A 559 -7.75 -7.44 37.73
CA PRO A 559 -9.02 -6.93 38.21
C PRO A 559 -9.36 -5.56 37.59
N ILE A 560 -8.60 -5.09 36.59
CA ILE A 560 -8.75 -3.77 35.97
C ILE A 560 -9.34 -3.92 34.56
N THR A 561 -10.29 -3.05 34.23
CA THR A 561 -10.85 -2.91 32.88
C THR A 561 -11.07 -1.45 32.55
N THR A 562 -11.24 -1.16 31.27
CA THR A 562 -11.49 0.18 30.76
C THR A 562 -12.88 0.22 30.13
N ILE A 563 -13.69 1.19 30.52
CA ILE A 563 -15.01 1.47 29.94
C ILE A 563 -14.88 2.71 29.07
N ASN A 564 -15.00 2.52 27.75
CA ASN A 564 -14.99 3.60 26.78
C ASN A 564 -16.43 4.01 26.43
N TYR A 565 -16.67 5.31 26.37
CA TYR A 565 -17.97 5.85 25.97
C TYR A 565 -17.82 7.22 25.32
N HIS A 566 -18.66 7.52 24.33
CA HIS A 566 -18.72 8.81 23.66
C HIS A 566 -19.96 9.59 24.10
N ILE A 567 -19.77 10.88 24.42
CA ILE A 567 -20.87 11.80 24.66
C ILE A 567 -20.97 12.86 23.54
N PRO A 568 -22.13 13.00 22.87
CA PRO A 568 -22.27 13.88 21.71
C PRO A 568 -22.37 15.37 22.09
N SER A 569 -22.77 15.66 23.33
CA SER A 569 -22.84 17.03 23.86
C SER A 569 -22.29 17.07 25.28
N ALA A 570 -21.73 18.22 25.64
CA ALA A 570 -21.18 18.42 26.97
C ALA A 570 -22.28 18.31 28.04
N GLY A 571 -22.00 17.61 29.13
CA GLY A 571 -23.00 17.36 30.17
C GLY A 571 -22.50 16.48 31.32
N ASP A 572 -23.39 16.24 32.27
CA ASP A 572 -23.10 15.38 33.42
C ASP A 572 -23.18 13.91 33.00
N VAL A 573 -22.24 13.10 33.49
CA VAL A 573 -22.17 11.66 33.24
C VAL A 573 -22.17 10.93 34.58
N THR A 574 -22.99 9.90 34.71
CA THR A 574 -22.98 8.98 35.84
C THR A 574 -22.70 7.57 35.35
N ILE A 575 -21.67 6.93 35.90
CA ILE A 575 -21.35 5.52 35.65
C ILE A 575 -21.77 4.72 36.88
N GLU A 576 -22.58 3.69 36.71
CA GLU A 576 -23.06 2.84 37.79
C GLU A 576 -22.69 1.38 37.52
N ILE A 577 -22.28 0.66 38.56
CA ILE A 577 -21.95 -0.77 38.50
C ILE A 577 -23.02 -1.57 39.23
N TYR A 578 -23.47 -2.68 38.64
CA TYR A 578 -24.53 -3.55 39.14
C TYR A 578 -24.07 -5.01 39.21
N ASN A 579 -24.59 -5.77 40.18
CA ASN A 579 -24.39 -7.22 40.26
C ASN A 579 -25.38 -7.98 39.35
N SER A 580 -25.24 -9.31 39.29
CA SER A 580 -26.07 -10.18 38.45
C SER A 580 -27.56 -10.22 38.81
N ILE A 581 -27.96 -9.74 39.99
CA ILE A 581 -29.37 -9.64 40.42
C ILE A 581 -29.92 -8.21 40.27
N GLY A 582 -29.14 -7.28 39.70
CA GLY A 582 -29.55 -5.91 39.43
C GLY A 582 -29.42 -4.95 40.61
N GLU A 583 -28.73 -5.33 41.69
CA GLU A 583 -28.41 -4.41 42.77
C GLU A 583 -27.22 -3.52 42.39
N LYS A 584 -27.37 -2.21 42.60
CA LYS A 584 -26.29 -1.24 42.38
C LYS A 584 -25.21 -1.38 43.44
N ILE A 585 -23.98 -1.62 43.00
CA ILE A 585 -22.79 -1.77 43.83
C ILE A 585 -22.11 -0.42 44.01
N GLU A 586 -21.84 0.29 42.91
CA GLU A 586 -21.07 1.54 42.91
C GLU A 586 -21.65 2.56 41.92
N SER A 587 -21.33 3.84 42.13
CA SER A 587 -21.77 4.94 41.28
C SER A 587 -20.72 6.05 41.27
N PHE A 588 -20.37 6.53 40.09
CA PHE A 588 -19.35 7.53 39.82
C PHE A 588 -19.97 8.67 39.02
N GLY A 589 -20.05 9.86 39.61
CA GLY A 589 -20.60 11.05 38.97
C GLY A 589 -19.50 11.99 38.48
N PHE A 590 -19.61 12.45 37.24
CA PHE A 590 -18.70 13.38 36.59
C PHE A 590 -19.50 14.58 36.05
N ASN A 591 -19.26 15.76 36.60
CA ASN A 591 -19.97 16.96 36.20
C ASN A 591 -19.22 17.69 35.07
N HIS A 592 -19.95 18.31 34.14
CA HIS A 592 -19.39 19.15 33.06
C HIS A 592 -18.38 18.44 32.12
N ASN A 593 -18.66 17.20 31.70
CA ASN A 593 -17.81 16.55 30.71
C ASN A 593 -17.95 17.23 29.34
N THR A 594 -16.85 17.40 28.62
CA THR A 594 -16.85 17.88 27.22
C THR A 594 -17.31 16.79 26.26
N SER A 595 -17.92 17.16 25.13
CA SER A 595 -18.27 16.21 24.05
C SER A 595 -17.02 15.44 23.57
N GLY A 596 -17.17 14.18 23.16
CA GLY A 596 -16.07 13.33 22.69
C GLY A 596 -15.96 12.01 23.43
N ASN A 597 -14.98 11.20 23.02
CA ASN A 597 -14.63 9.93 23.64
C ASN A 597 -14.12 10.16 25.08
N LYS A 598 -14.57 9.30 25.99
CA LYS A 598 -14.23 9.29 27.41
C LYS A 598 -13.82 7.89 27.81
N ILE A 599 -12.81 7.85 28.67
CA ILE A 599 -12.21 6.62 29.16
C ILE A 599 -12.41 6.60 30.67
N PHE A 600 -13.03 5.54 31.18
CA PHE A 600 -13.18 5.29 32.62
C PHE A 600 -12.52 3.96 32.99
N LYS A 601 -11.41 4.02 33.73
CA LYS A 601 -10.74 2.83 34.27
C LYS A 601 -11.47 2.35 35.53
N TYR A 602 -11.91 1.10 35.52
CA TYR A 602 -12.57 0.45 36.64
C TYR A 602 -11.68 -0.61 37.28
N ASN A 603 -11.60 -0.61 38.61
CA ASN A 603 -10.86 -1.61 39.38
C ASN A 603 -11.82 -2.42 40.27
N GLY A 604 -12.10 -3.65 39.83
CA GLY A 604 -12.98 -4.61 40.51
C GLY A 604 -12.25 -5.50 41.53
N SER A 605 -11.07 -5.14 42.03
CA SER A 605 -10.28 -6.01 42.92
C SER A 605 -11.02 -6.42 44.21
N HIS A 606 -11.97 -5.59 44.65
CA HIS A 606 -12.81 -5.81 45.82
C HIS A 606 -14.04 -6.68 45.54
N LEU A 607 -14.36 -6.96 44.28
CA LEU A 607 -15.50 -7.78 43.85
C LEU A 607 -15.12 -9.27 43.73
N ALA A 608 -16.10 -10.17 43.80
CA ALA A 608 -15.88 -11.60 43.55
C ALA A 608 -15.89 -11.90 42.03
N SER A 609 -15.25 -12.98 41.58
CA SER A 609 -15.37 -13.42 40.18
C SER A 609 -16.85 -13.64 39.83
N GLY A 610 -17.28 -13.16 38.68
CA GLY A 610 -18.68 -13.21 38.28
C GLY A 610 -19.07 -12.18 37.25
N VAL A 611 -20.35 -12.23 36.87
CA VAL A 611 -20.95 -11.30 35.91
C VAL A 611 -21.43 -10.04 36.61
N TYR A 612 -21.08 -8.90 36.05
CA TYR A 612 -21.50 -7.57 36.46
C TYR A 612 -22.05 -6.81 35.26
N PHE A 613 -22.73 -5.71 35.53
CA PHE A 613 -23.20 -4.79 34.49
C PHE A 613 -22.73 -3.39 34.84
N TYR A 614 -22.32 -2.61 33.84
CA TYR A 614 -22.08 -1.19 34.00
C TYR A 614 -23.07 -0.41 33.15
N ARG A 615 -23.50 0.72 33.69
CA ARG A 615 -24.45 1.63 33.07
C ARG A 615 -23.84 3.01 33.01
N VAL A 616 -23.87 3.64 31.85
CA VAL A 616 -23.46 5.04 31.68
C VAL A 616 -24.70 5.87 31.39
N ILE A 617 -24.93 6.91 32.18
CA ILE A 617 -26.12 7.75 32.19
C ILE A 617 -25.71 9.20 31.95
N THR A 618 -26.45 9.88 31.08
CA THR A 618 -26.40 11.32 30.85
C THR A 618 -27.83 11.87 30.95
N PRO A 619 -28.06 13.21 30.92
CA PRO A 619 -29.42 13.76 30.94
C PRO A 619 -30.33 13.24 29.81
N ASN A 620 -29.74 12.88 28.66
CA ASN A 620 -30.49 12.52 27.45
C ASN A 620 -30.36 11.03 27.06
N PHE A 621 -29.36 10.31 27.57
CA PHE A 621 -29.05 8.94 27.14
C PHE A 621 -28.64 8.04 28.31
N SER A 622 -28.90 6.74 28.17
CA SER A 622 -28.46 5.72 29.12
C SER A 622 -28.22 4.41 28.38
N ALA A 623 -27.02 3.83 28.48
CA ALA A 623 -26.71 2.49 27.96
C ALA A 623 -26.14 1.59 29.05
N VAL A 624 -26.32 0.28 28.88
CA VAL A 624 -25.88 -0.77 29.81
C VAL A 624 -25.10 -1.82 29.04
N LYS A 625 -23.98 -2.28 29.58
CA LYS A 625 -23.23 -3.43 29.04
C LYS A 625 -22.79 -4.38 30.16
N ARG A 626 -22.56 -5.64 29.78
CA ARG A 626 -22.18 -6.73 30.68
C ARG A 626 -20.66 -6.84 30.76
N MET A 627 -20.10 -7.07 31.93
CA MET A 627 -18.66 -7.34 32.14
C MET A 627 -18.47 -8.60 32.99
N LEU A 628 -17.40 -9.35 32.75
CA LEU A 628 -17.06 -10.59 33.44
C LEU A 628 -15.73 -10.41 34.19
N LEU A 629 -15.76 -10.49 35.52
CA LEU A 629 -14.56 -10.47 36.36
C LEU A 629 -14.09 -11.89 36.61
N VAL A 630 -12.81 -12.16 36.35
CA VAL A 630 -12.15 -13.44 36.66
C VAL A 630 -10.95 -13.14 37.56
N LYS A 631 -10.87 -13.78 38.72
CA LYS A 631 -9.74 -13.69 39.65
C LYS A 631 -8.81 -14.88 39.52
#